data_AF-A0A941HQN7-F1
#
_entry.id   AF-A0A941HQN7-F1
#
_cell.length_a   1.000
_cell.length_b   1.000
_cell.length_c   1.000
_cell.angle_alpha   90.00
_cell.angle_beta   90.00
_cell.angle_gamma   90.00
#
_symmetry.space_group_name_H-M   'P 1'
#
loop_
_entity.id
_entity.type
_entity.pdbx_description
1 polymer ?
#
loop_
_entity_poly.entity_id
_entity_poly.type
_entity_poly.pdbx_seq_one_letter_code
_entity_poly.pdbx_strand_id
1 'polypeptide(L)'
;MEEKSMTTSKTTKMIFIALIVVILRVALATMFGGTLSSFMFSLSGGILSLVMMFLVKTLLKDKVSIIGISGAGAVSHNIGQLLVASYIVRNFSVMLYLPVMTFIGIGTGIFIGIAANYIIGHMSKIKTVQKISLLKDEKTFR
;
A
#
# COMPACT_ATOMS: atom_id res chain seq x y z
N MET A 1 -6.57 5.95 29.19
CA MET A 1 -5.91 4.71 28.71
C MET A 1 -6.77 3.93 27.70
N GLU A 2 -8.10 4.09 27.68
CA GLU A 2 -9.01 3.48 26.68
C GLU A 2 -8.86 4.01 25.25
N GLU A 3 -8.53 5.29 25.06
CA GLU A 3 -8.44 5.91 23.73
C GLU A 3 -7.34 5.29 22.84
N LYS A 4 -6.25 4.80 23.45
CA LYS A 4 -5.12 4.14 22.78
C LYS A 4 -5.43 2.69 22.38
N SER A 5 -6.31 2.01 23.13
CA SER A 5 -6.81 0.66 22.81
C SER A 5 -7.72 0.69 21.58
N MET A 6 -8.59 1.71 21.50
CA MET A 6 -9.59 1.85 20.45
C MET A 6 -8.99 2.28 19.09
N THR A 7 -7.93 3.11 19.08
CA THR A 7 -7.17 3.46 17.86
C THR A 7 -6.35 2.27 17.33
N THR A 8 -5.79 1.45 18.22
CA THR A 8 -5.02 0.26 17.85
C THR A 8 -5.92 -0.77 17.16
N SER A 9 -7.12 -1.03 17.69
CA SER A 9 -8.09 -1.97 17.08
C SER A 9 -8.59 -1.52 15.70
N LYS A 10 -8.87 -0.23 15.50
CA LYS A 10 -9.23 0.33 14.18
C LYS A 10 -8.10 0.22 13.16
N THR A 11 -6.86 0.47 13.59
CA THR A 11 -5.68 0.41 12.72
C THR A 11 -5.42 -1.03 12.27
N THR A 12 -5.50 -1.99 13.19
CA THR A 12 -5.34 -3.43 12.86
C THR A 12 -6.42 -3.91 11.90
N LYS A 13 -7.69 -3.49 12.08
CA LYS A 13 -8.76 -3.81 11.13
C LYS A 13 -8.53 -3.20 9.74
N MET A 14 -8.03 -1.96 9.64
CA MET A 14 -7.68 -1.36 8.35
C MET A 14 -6.54 -2.09 7.66
N ILE A 15 -5.49 -2.46 8.40
CA ILE A 15 -4.37 -3.24 7.87
C ILE A 15 -4.89 -4.59 7.35
N PHE A 16 -5.80 -5.24 8.08
CA PHE A 16 -6.39 -6.52 7.67
C PHE A 16 -7.22 -6.39 6.39
N ILE A 17 -8.02 -5.33 6.25
CA ILE A 17 -8.78 -5.05 5.01
C ILE A 17 -7.83 -4.80 3.84
N ALA A 18 -6.78 -3.99 4.04
CA ALA A 18 -5.79 -3.73 3.00
C ALA A 18 -5.06 -5.02 2.57
N LEU A 19 -4.71 -5.89 3.52
CA LEU A 19 -4.14 -7.21 3.25
C LEU A 19 -5.09 -8.08 2.43
N ILE A 20 -6.36 -8.17 2.81
CA ILE A 20 -7.36 -8.96 2.06
C ILE A 20 -7.49 -8.45 0.62
N VAL A 21 -7.56 -7.13 0.42
CA VAL A 21 -7.66 -6.54 -0.93
C VAL A 21 -6.44 -6.85 -1.77
N VAL A 22 -5.23 -6.75 -1.20
CA VAL A 22 -3.98 -7.10 -1.89
C VAL A 22 -3.95 -8.59 -2.23
N ILE A 23 -4.26 -9.47 -1.27
CA ILE A 23 -4.29 -10.92 -1.48
C ILE A 23 -5.31 -11.28 -2.57
N LEU A 24 -6.51 -10.71 -2.53
CA LEU A 24 -7.55 -10.96 -3.52
C LEU A 24 -7.14 -10.48 -4.91
N ARG A 25 -6.53 -9.28 -5.01
CA ARG A 25 -5.99 -8.76 -6.26
C ARG A 25 -4.95 -9.70 -6.86
N VAL A 26 -4.00 -10.17 -6.04
CA VAL A 26 -2.93 -11.07 -6.48
C VAL A 26 -3.50 -12.42 -6.88
N ALA A 27 -4.42 -12.99 -6.08
CA ALA A 27 -5.08 -14.26 -6.37
C ALA A 27 -5.85 -14.21 -7.69
N LEU A 28 -6.65 -13.16 -7.91
CA LEU A 28 -7.38 -12.95 -9.17
C LEU A 28 -6.41 -12.75 -10.35
N ALA A 29 -5.36 -11.93 -10.18
CA ALA A 29 -4.35 -11.75 -11.23
C ALA A 29 -3.64 -13.07 -11.60
N THR A 30 -3.42 -13.95 -10.62
CA THR A 30 -2.84 -15.28 -10.87
C THR A 30 -3.83 -16.26 -11.50
N MET A 31 -5.10 -16.28 -11.06
CA MET A 31 -6.10 -17.20 -11.60
C MET A 31 -6.48 -16.89 -13.05
N PHE A 32 -6.56 -15.62 -13.43
CA PHE A 32 -6.95 -15.21 -14.79
C PHE A 32 -5.76 -15.13 -15.76
N GLY A 33 -4.51 -15.28 -15.29
CA GLY A 33 -3.35 -15.28 -16.20
C GLY A 33 -1.94 -15.29 -15.60
N GLY A 34 -1.76 -15.61 -14.31
CA GLY A 34 -0.45 -15.50 -13.64
C GLY A 34 0.09 -16.83 -13.11
N THR A 35 1.38 -17.06 -13.32
CA THR A 35 2.14 -18.22 -12.82
C THR A 35 2.48 -18.10 -11.34
N LEU A 36 2.87 -19.20 -10.69
CA LEU A 36 3.37 -19.20 -9.30
C LEU A 36 4.51 -18.18 -9.08
N SER A 37 5.34 -17.96 -10.10
CA SER A 37 6.38 -16.93 -10.09
C SER A 37 5.80 -15.51 -9.90
N SER A 38 4.68 -15.20 -10.56
CA SER A 38 4.00 -13.89 -10.44
C SER A 38 3.45 -13.64 -9.04
N PHE A 39 3.00 -14.70 -8.36
CA PHE A 39 2.61 -14.63 -6.95
C PHE A 39 3.80 -14.24 -6.06
N MET A 40 4.94 -14.92 -6.21
CA MET A 40 6.14 -14.66 -5.41
C MET A 40 6.70 -13.25 -5.63
N PHE A 41 6.66 -12.78 -6.88
CA PHE A 41 7.03 -11.42 -7.27
C PHE A 41 6.20 -10.38 -6.52
N SER A 42 4.88 -10.52 -6.57
CA SER A 42 3.98 -9.56 -5.93
C SER A 42 4.02 -9.63 -4.40
N LEU A 43 4.23 -10.82 -3.83
CA LEU A 43 4.33 -11.00 -2.39
C LEU A 43 5.59 -10.32 -1.84
N SER A 44 6.74 -10.57 -2.49
CA SER A 44 8.01 -9.99 -2.07
C SER A 44 8.05 -8.48 -2.23
N GLY A 45 7.64 -7.97 -3.40
CA GLY A 45 7.48 -6.53 -3.62
C GLY A 45 6.51 -5.89 -2.62
N GLY A 46 5.40 -6.57 -2.32
CA GLY A 46 4.40 -6.13 -1.34
C GLY A 46 4.98 -5.98 0.07
N ILE A 47 5.66 -7.02 0.56
CA ILE A 47 6.28 -7.01 1.90
C ILE A 47 7.36 -5.93 2.00
N LEU A 48 8.25 -5.85 1.01
CA LEU A 48 9.34 -4.86 1.02
C LEU A 48 8.80 -3.43 0.99
N SER A 49 7.75 -3.20 0.19
CA SER A 49 7.04 -1.92 0.17
C SER A 49 6.41 -1.57 1.51
N LEU A 50 5.85 -2.54 2.21
CA LEU A 50 5.19 -2.31 3.49
C LEU A 50 6.21 -1.91 4.56
N VAL A 51 7.35 -2.61 4.59
CA VAL A 51 8.49 -2.29 5.47
C VAL A 51 9.01 -0.88 5.17
N MET A 52 9.22 -0.54 3.90
CA MET A 52 9.73 0.79 3.54
C MET A 52 8.75 1.92 3.84
N MET A 53 7.46 1.74 3.56
CA MET A 53 6.45 2.73 3.93
C MET A 53 6.39 2.93 5.45
N PHE A 54 6.49 1.85 6.24
CA PHE A 54 6.55 1.94 7.70
C PHE A 54 7.81 2.67 8.17
N LEU A 55 8.97 2.37 7.57
CA LEU A 55 10.24 2.99 7.91
C LEU A 55 10.24 4.49 7.59
N VAL A 56 9.79 4.87 6.39
CA VAL A 56 9.68 6.27 5.95
C VAL A 56 8.72 7.05 6.84
N LYS A 57 7.57 6.46 7.20
CA LYS A 57 6.62 7.10 8.12
C LYS A 57 7.20 7.27 9.52
N THR A 58 8.00 6.31 9.98
CA THR A 58 8.62 6.34 11.32
C THR A 58 9.78 7.34 11.39
N LEU A 59 10.62 7.39 10.35
CA LEU A 59 11.81 8.23 10.28
C LEU A 59 11.47 9.69 9.95
N LEU A 60 10.53 9.93 9.03
CA LEU A 60 10.25 11.27 8.52
C LEU A 60 8.92 11.87 9.02
N LYS A 61 8.10 11.10 9.78
CA LYS A 61 6.85 11.53 10.44
C LYS A 61 6.07 12.61 9.67
N ASP A 62 6.15 13.87 10.11
CA ASP A 62 5.37 15.01 9.61
C ASP A 62 5.99 15.74 8.42
N LYS A 63 7.19 15.36 7.97
CA LYS A 63 7.89 16.01 6.86
C LYS A 63 7.62 15.39 5.49
N VAL A 64 6.88 14.27 5.43
CA VAL A 64 6.65 13.54 4.17
C VAL A 64 5.16 13.49 3.84
N SER A 65 4.83 14.02 2.67
CA SER A 65 3.49 13.94 2.09
C SER A 65 3.11 12.48 1.77
N ILE A 66 1.81 12.17 1.80
CA ILE A 66 1.22 10.91 1.31
C ILE A 66 1.75 10.52 -0.07
N ILE A 67 2.04 11.52 -0.92
CA ILE A 67 2.62 11.35 -2.25
C ILE A 67 4.04 10.78 -2.18
N GLY A 68 4.87 11.26 -1.25
CA GLY A 68 6.24 10.79 -1.03
C GLY A 68 6.29 9.38 -0.45
N ILE A 69 5.39 9.04 0.48
CA ILE A 69 5.25 7.67 1.02
C ILE A 69 4.85 6.70 -0.10
N SER A 70 3.91 7.12 -0.95
CA SER A 70 3.47 6.31 -2.09
C SER A 70 4.58 6.11 -3.12
N GLY A 71 5.31 7.17 -3.48
CA GLY A 71 6.46 7.07 -4.39
C GLY A 71 7.57 6.16 -3.85
N ALA A 72 7.97 6.34 -2.58
CA ALA A 72 8.97 5.48 -1.95
C ALA A 72 8.52 4.01 -1.88
N GLY A 73 7.25 3.79 -1.55
CA GLY A 73 6.61 2.48 -1.59
C GLY A 73 6.65 1.84 -2.97
N ALA A 74 6.30 2.58 -4.03
CA ALA A 74 6.33 2.07 -5.40
C ALA A 74 7.74 1.65 -5.85
N VAL A 75 8.77 2.44 -5.51
CA VAL A 75 10.17 2.09 -5.81
C VAL A 75 10.59 0.81 -5.08
N SER A 76 10.33 0.74 -3.78
CA SER A 76 10.66 -0.44 -2.97
C SER A 76 9.88 -1.69 -3.39
N HIS A 77 8.62 -1.54 -3.84
CA HIS A 77 7.85 -2.63 -4.42
C HIS A 77 8.53 -3.22 -5.65
N ASN A 78 8.93 -2.34 -6.58
CA ASN A 78 9.58 -2.75 -7.82
C ASN A 78 10.94 -3.41 -7.55
N ILE A 79 11.70 -2.91 -6.57
CA ILE A 79 12.95 -3.55 -6.12
C ILE A 79 12.70 -4.96 -5.60
N GLY A 80 11.74 -5.14 -4.70
CA GLY A 80 11.44 -6.47 -4.12
C GLY A 80 10.94 -7.46 -5.16
N GLN A 81 10.13 -6.98 -6.10
CA GLN A 81 9.65 -7.77 -7.22
C GLN A 81 10.82 -8.24 -8.12
N LEU A 82 11.72 -7.32 -8.50
CA LEU A 82 12.86 -7.61 -9.36
C LEU A 82 13.91 -8.51 -8.69
N LEU A 83 14.10 -8.38 -7.37
CA LEU A 83 15.00 -9.24 -6.61
C LEU A 83 14.57 -10.71 -6.71
N VAL A 84 13.30 -11.01 -6.43
CA VAL A 84 12.79 -12.38 -6.54
C VAL A 84 12.74 -12.84 -8.01
N ALA A 85 12.42 -11.94 -8.95
CA ALA A 85 12.49 -12.25 -10.37
C ALA A 85 13.91 -12.66 -10.81
N SER A 86 14.93 -11.91 -10.40
CA SER A 86 16.33 -12.24 -10.70
C SER A 86 16.75 -13.58 -10.11
N TYR A 87 16.26 -13.91 -8.90
CA TYR A 87 16.52 -15.18 -8.23
C TYR A 87 15.86 -16.36 -8.95
N ILE A 88 14.58 -16.23 -9.36
CA ILE A 88 13.84 -17.29 -10.07
C ILE A 88 14.41 -17.52 -11.48
N VAL A 89 14.69 -16.43 -12.21
CA VAL A 89 15.22 -16.49 -13.58
C VAL A 89 16.73 -16.81 -13.60
N ARG A 90 17.40 -16.76 -12.45
CA ARG A 90 18.86 -16.93 -12.28
C ARG A 90 19.67 -16.01 -13.20
N ASN A 91 19.14 -14.85 -13.52
CA ASN A 91 19.78 -13.88 -14.42
C ASN A 91 19.74 -12.49 -13.78
N PHE A 92 20.92 -11.93 -13.53
CA PHE A 92 21.05 -10.60 -12.93
C PHE A 92 20.68 -9.48 -13.91
N SER A 93 20.62 -9.75 -15.22
CA SER A 93 20.19 -8.80 -16.25
C SER A 93 18.76 -8.32 -16.03
N VAL A 94 17.94 -9.07 -15.27
CA VAL A 94 16.59 -8.63 -14.89
C VAL A 94 16.65 -7.35 -14.04
N MET A 95 17.73 -7.11 -13.29
CA MET A 95 17.94 -5.88 -12.52
C MET A 95 18.16 -4.64 -13.43
N LEU A 96 18.53 -4.81 -14.70
CA LEU A 96 18.65 -3.68 -15.64
C LEU A 96 17.29 -3.05 -15.98
N TYR A 97 16.17 -3.72 -15.70
CA TYR A 97 14.83 -3.13 -15.80
C TYR A 97 14.50 -2.18 -14.65
N LEU A 98 15.29 -2.20 -13.56
CA LEU A 98 15.05 -1.40 -12.36
C LEU A 98 14.95 0.11 -12.64
N PRO A 99 15.85 0.76 -13.42
CA PRO A 99 15.77 2.20 -13.66
C PRO A 99 14.47 2.60 -14.35
N VAL A 100 14.06 1.81 -15.35
CA VAL A 100 12.81 2.03 -16.11
C VAL A 100 11.59 1.80 -15.21
N MET A 101 11.57 0.69 -14.48
CA MET A 101 10.51 0.37 -13.51
C MET A 101 10.40 1.42 -12.40
N THR A 102 11.52 1.94 -11.90
CA THR A 102 11.56 2.98 -10.88
C THR A 102 11.03 4.30 -11.42
N PHE A 103 11.42 4.70 -12.64
CA PHE A 103 10.90 5.91 -13.28
C PHE A 103 9.38 5.87 -13.44
N ILE A 104 8.88 4.76 -13.99
CA ILE A 104 7.44 4.54 -14.15
C ILE A 104 6.77 4.51 -12.77
N GLY A 105 7.31 3.72 -11.84
CA GLY A 105 6.76 3.54 -10.50
C GLY A 105 6.69 4.81 -9.66
N ILE A 106 7.67 5.73 -9.78
CA ILE A 106 7.59 7.05 -9.17
C ILE A 106 6.44 7.85 -9.80
N GLY A 107 6.33 7.85 -11.13
CA GLY A 107 5.24 8.51 -11.84
C GLY A 107 3.86 8.00 -11.41
N THR A 108 3.66 6.68 -11.40
CA THR A 108 2.41 6.08 -10.92
C THR A 108 2.18 6.31 -9.44
N GLY A 109 3.22 6.23 -8.61
CA GLY A 109 3.14 6.48 -7.16
C GLY A 109 2.70 7.92 -6.84
N ILE A 110 3.23 8.90 -7.57
CA ILE A 110 2.79 10.30 -7.45
C ILE A 110 1.33 10.43 -7.86
N PHE A 111 0.94 9.87 -9.01
CA PHE A 111 -0.43 9.91 -9.51
C PHE A 111 -1.43 9.30 -8.51
N ILE A 112 -1.10 8.12 -7.97
CA ILE A 112 -1.90 7.44 -6.94
C ILE A 112 -1.98 8.28 -5.66
N GLY A 113 -0.87 8.91 -5.24
CA GLY A 113 -0.83 9.78 -4.08
C GLY A 113 -1.70 11.04 -4.22
N ILE A 114 -1.75 11.63 -5.41
CA ILE A 114 -2.63 12.77 -5.73
C ILE A 114 -4.09 12.32 -5.75
N ALA A 115 -4.39 11.22 -6.44
CA ALA A 115 -5.74 10.66 -6.48
C ALA A 115 -6.27 10.31 -5.08
N ALA A 116 -5.43 9.71 -4.23
CA ALA A 116 -5.77 9.41 -2.84
C ALA A 116 -6.07 10.68 -2.03
N ASN A 117 -5.26 11.73 -2.17
CA ASN A 117 -5.53 13.03 -1.53
C ASN A 117 -6.87 13.61 -1.96
N TYR A 118 -7.17 13.55 -3.26
CA TYR A 118 -8.41 14.08 -3.81
C TYR A 118 -9.65 13.33 -3.28
N ILE A 119 -9.58 12.00 -3.23
CA ILE A 119 -10.66 11.14 -2.72
C ILE A 119 -10.90 11.39 -1.23
N ILE A 120 -9.84 11.45 -0.42
CA ILE A 120 -9.95 11.71 1.03
C ILE A 120 -10.56 13.10 1.28
N GLY A 121 -10.09 14.12 0.54
CA GLY A 121 -10.62 15.48 0.63
C GLY A 121 -12.11 15.60 0.25
N HIS A 122 -12.58 14.79 -0.70
CA HIS A 122 -13.98 14.76 -1.11
C HIS A 122 -14.87 13.91 -0.19
N MET A 123 -14.39 12.75 0.29
CA MET A 123 -15.14 11.93 1.25
C MET A 123 -15.41 12.68 2.55
N SER A 124 -14.51 13.56 2.99
CA SER A 124 -14.73 14.40 4.18
C SER A 124 -15.87 15.43 4.01
N LYS A 125 -16.27 15.77 2.78
CA LYS A 125 -17.35 16.73 2.50
C LYS A 125 -18.73 16.08 2.35
N ILE A 126 -18.80 14.75 2.30
CA ILE A 126 -20.06 14.03 2.14
C ILE A 126 -20.76 13.91 3.51
N LYS A 127 -21.89 14.63 3.68
CA LYS A 127 -22.73 14.59 4.89
C LYS A 127 -23.10 13.16 5.34
N THR A 128 -23.26 12.23 4.39
CA THR A 128 -23.55 10.81 4.68
C THR A 128 -22.41 10.09 5.39
N VAL A 129 -21.15 10.33 5.01
CA VAL A 129 -19.98 9.73 5.68
C VAL A 129 -19.82 10.33 7.07
N GLN A 130 -20.06 11.63 7.22
CA GLN A 130 -20.08 12.29 8.53
C GLN A 130 -21.18 11.74 9.44
N LYS A 131 -22.39 11.51 8.89
CA LYS A 131 -23.50 10.88 9.61
C LYS A 131 -23.21 9.43 10.02
N ILE A 132 -22.58 8.64 9.16
CA ILE A 132 -22.19 7.25 9.49
C ILE A 132 -21.09 7.22 10.57
N SER A 133 -20.13 8.15 10.52
CA SER A 133 -19.13 8.30 11.59
C SER A 133 -19.76 8.69 12.92
N LEU A 134 -20.73 9.62 12.91
CA LEU A 134 -21.48 10.03 14.11
C LEU A 134 -22.36 8.89 14.66
N LEU A 135 -23.05 8.13 13.80
CA LEU A 135 -23.86 6.97 14.20
C LEU A 135 -23.01 5.81 14.75
N LYS A 136 -21.77 5.68 14.28
CA LYS A 136 -20.83 4.67 14.78
C LYS A 136 -20.24 5.04 16.14
N ASP A 137 -20.07 6.33 16.42
CA ASP A 137 -19.72 6.83 17.75
C ASP A 137 -20.87 6.65 18.75
N GLU A 138 -22.11 6.97 18.34
CA GLU A 138 -23.31 6.82 19.19
C GLU A 138 -23.59 5.37 19.61
N LYS A 139 -23.40 4.40 18.71
CA LYS A 139 -23.54 2.97 19.02
C LYS A 139 -22.38 2.35 19.79
N THR A 140 -21.25 3.05 19.93
CA THR A 140 -20.10 2.57 20.71
C THR A 140 -20.18 3.04 22.17
N PHE A 141 -21.02 4.04 22.47
CA PHE A 141 -21.27 4.58 23.82
C PHE A 141 -22.53 4.00 24.50
N ARG A 142 -23.15 2.96 23.94
CA ARG A 142 -24.19 2.12 24.56
C ARG A 142 -23.76 0.67 24.54
#